data_AF-A0A843LAY5-F1
#
_entry.id   AF-A0A843LAY5-F1
#
_cell.length_a   1.000
_cell.length_b   1.000
_cell.length_c   1.000
_cell.angle_alpha   90.00
_cell.angle_beta   90.00
_cell.angle_gamma   90.00
#
_symmetry.space_group_name_H-M   'P 1'
#
loop_
_entity.id
_entity.type
_entity.pdbx_description
1 polymer ?
#
loop_
_entity_poly.entity_id
_entity_poly.type
_entity_poly.pdbx_seq_one_letter_code
_entity_poly.pdbx_strand_id
1 'polypeptide(L)'
;MYLLPQEVEVWYIIPKVRKELANLLVNKYGWTYEKAGDMLGISKAAISQYLSNKRANKIKVSKEVNKEIEKSAQTVAEGKSNGMQEILRILTFMRSSKQSCEVCKKYNKDVLKYCNAAPVYFEQ
;
A
#
# COMPACT_ATOMS: atom_id res chain seq x y z
N MET A 1 13.62 19.88 -4.41
CA MET A 1 13.86 18.41 -4.46
C MET A 1 12.57 17.76 -4.91
N TYR A 2 12.62 16.79 -5.83
CA TYR A 2 11.44 16.02 -6.23
C TYR A 2 11.61 14.56 -5.79
N LEU A 3 10.49 13.87 -5.62
CA LEU A 3 10.41 12.45 -5.35
C LEU A 3 10.08 11.70 -6.63
N LEU A 4 10.85 10.67 -6.93
CA LEU A 4 10.51 9.70 -7.95
C LEU A 4 9.27 8.89 -7.54
N PRO A 5 8.50 8.35 -8.49
CA PRO A 5 7.34 7.50 -8.19
C PRO A 5 7.65 6.36 -7.20
N GLN A 6 8.84 5.75 -7.31
CA GLN A 6 9.31 4.69 -6.42
C GLN A 6 9.50 5.19 -4.99
N GLU A 7 10.04 6.40 -4.79
CA GLU A 7 10.19 7.01 -3.48
C GLU A 7 8.83 7.33 -2.86
N VAL A 8 7.88 7.81 -3.68
CA VAL A 8 6.50 8.02 -3.26
C VAL A 8 5.86 6.71 -2.81
N GLU A 9 6.07 5.63 -3.54
CA GLU A 9 5.56 4.30 -3.20
C GLU A 9 6.15 3.80 -1.88
N VAL A 10 7.48 3.79 -1.76
CA VAL A 10 8.19 3.26 -0.59
C VAL A 10 7.88 4.05 0.67
N TRP A 11 7.77 5.38 0.60
CA TRP A 11 7.60 6.22 1.80
C TRP A 11 6.14 6.46 2.20
N TYR A 12 5.18 6.35 1.27
CA TYR A 12 3.79 6.70 1.56
C TYR A 12 2.79 5.59 1.21
N ILE A 13 2.88 5.02 0.01
CA ILE A 13 1.85 4.09 -0.48
C ILE A 13 1.99 2.72 0.16
N ILE A 14 3.16 2.07 0.04
CA ILE A 14 3.41 0.74 0.59
C ILE A 14 3.17 0.70 2.11
N PRO A 15 3.64 1.67 2.93
CA PRO A 15 3.33 1.69 4.35
C PRO A 15 1.84 1.81 4.64
N LYS A 16 1.08 2.55 3.83
CA LYS A 16 -0.37 2.69 3.98
C LYS A 16 -1.09 1.39 3.65
N VAL A 17 -0.76 0.77 2.52
CA VAL A 17 -1.35 -0.51 2.09
C VAL A 17 -1.09 -1.60 3.14
N ARG A 18 0.16 -1.74 3.60
CA ARG A 18 0.52 -2.71 4.66
C ARG A 18 -0.24 -2.45 5.95
N LYS A 19 -0.41 -1.19 6.34
CA LYS A 19 -1.20 -0.84 7.53
C LYS A 19 -2.66 -1.28 7.41
N GLU A 20 -3.31 -0.99 6.30
CA GLU A 20 -4.72 -1.36 6.11
C GLU A 20 -4.90 -2.88 6.04
N LEU A 21 -3.99 -3.59 5.36
CA LEU A 21 -3.98 -5.06 5.37
C LEU A 21 -3.78 -5.62 6.78
N ALA A 22 -2.80 -5.10 7.54
CA ALA A 22 -2.57 -5.51 8.92
C ALA A 22 -3.81 -5.29 9.81
N ASN A 23 -4.47 -4.15 9.64
CA ASN A 23 -5.70 -3.82 10.37
C ASN A 23 -6.81 -4.84 10.08
N LEU A 24 -7.03 -5.17 8.80
CA LEU A 24 -8.04 -6.16 8.41
C LEU A 24 -7.69 -7.57 8.89
N LEU A 25 -6.45 -8.03 8.66
CA LEU A 25 -6.03 -9.38 9.06
C LEU A 25 -6.15 -9.61 10.56
N VAL A 26 -5.77 -8.63 11.38
CA VAL A 26 -5.84 -8.72 12.84
C VAL A 26 -7.27 -8.53 13.34
N ASN A 27 -7.92 -7.41 13.00
CA ASN A 27 -9.18 -7.03 13.63
C ASN A 27 -10.41 -7.68 12.99
N LYS A 28 -10.37 -7.98 11.68
CA LYS A 28 -11.50 -8.62 10.97
C LYS A 28 -11.34 -10.14 10.89
N TYR A 29 -10.13 -10.63 10.62
CA TYR A 29 -9.87 -12.06 10.44
C TYR A 29 -9.24 -12.75 11.66
N GLY A 30 -8.98 -12.01 12.75
CA GLY A 30 -8.55 -12.59 14.03
C GLY A 30 -7.11 -13.11 14.04
N TRP A 31 -6.24 -12.64 13.14
CA TRP A 31 -4.85 -13.10 13.10
C TRP A 31 -4.01 -12.53 14.25
N THR A 32 -3.04 -13.32 14.72
CA THR A 32 -2.00 -12.84 15.63
C THR A 32 -1.07 -11.85 14.92
N TYR A 33 -0.37 -11.03 15.69
CA TYR A 33 0.55 -10.02 15.14
C TYR A 33 1.75 -10.69 14.46
N GLU A 34 2.21 -11.82 14.99
CA GLU A 34 3.23 -12.67 14.40
C GLU A 34 2.80 -13.16 13.02
N LYS A 35 1.63 -13.82 12.93
CA LYS A 35 1.11 -14.36 11.67
C LYS A 35 0.90 -13.26 10.62
N ALA A 36 0.34 -12.12 11.02
CA ALA A 36 0.16 -10.98 10.12
C ALA A 36 1.49 -10.36 9.69
N GLY A 37 2.47 -10.28 10.59
CA GLY A 37 3.81 -9.80 10.29
C GLY A 37 4.53 -10.65 9.26
N ASP A 38 4.55 -11.97 9.48
CA ASP A 38 5.18 -12.95 8.58
C ASP A 38 4.55 -12.87 7.18
N MET A 39 3.21 -12.82 7.10
CA MET A 39 2.49 -12.73 5.84
C MET A 39 2.75 -11.43 5.06
N LEU A 40 2.91 -10.30 5.75
CA LEU A 40 3.13 -8.99 5.13
C LEU A 40 4.62 -8.63 4.98
N GLY A 41 5.53 -9.52 5.41
CA GLY A 41 6.98 -9.34 5.35
C GLY A 41 7.48 -8.21 6.25
N ILE A 42 6.92 -8.07 7.45
CA ILE A 42 7.29 -7.03 8.43
C ILE A 42 7.27 -7.59 9.86
N SER A 43 7.96 -6.94 10.79
CA SER A 43 8.03 -7.42 12.17
C SER A 43 6.69 -7.26 12.92
N LYS A 44 6.49 -8.09 13.95
CA LYS A 44 5.40 -7.93 14.94
C LYS A 44 5.32 -6.51 15.50
N ALA A 45 6.48 -5.88 15.76
CA ALA A 45 6.56 -4.50 16.24
C ALA A 45 6.00 -3.50 15.22
N ALA A 46 6.24 -3.71 13.92
CA ALA A 46 5.69 -2.87 12.86
C ALA A 46 4.16 -3.00 12.79
N ILE A 47 3.61 -4.21 12.95
CA ILE A 47 2.16 -4.45 13.03
C ILE A 47 1.54 -3.67 14.20
N SER A 48 2.13 -3.78 15.40
CA SER A 48 1.69 -3.02 16.58
C SER A 48 1.73 -1.50 16.34
N GLN A 49 2.76 -0.99 15.66
CA GLN A 49 2.87 0.43 15.31
C GLN A 49 1.84 0.89 14.28
N TYR A 50 1.42 0.01 13.37
CA TYR A 50 0.33 0.29 12.42
C TYR A 50 -1.03 0.36 13.13
N LEU A 51 -1.34 -0.63 13.98
CA LEU A 51 -2.61 -0.71 14.73
C LEU A 51 -2.77 0.41 15.76
N SER A 52 -1.68 0.81 16.43
CA SER A 52 -1.69 1.95 17.36
C SER A 52 -1.82 3.32 16.67
N ASN A 53 -2.03 3.35 15.36
CA ASN A 53 -2.12 4.57 14.54
C ASN A 53 -0.90 5.50 14.60
N LYS A 54 0.24 5.03 15.12
CA LYS A 54 1.47 5.83 15.22
C LYS A 54 2.19 6.01 13.87
N ARG A 55 1.95 5.12 12.90
CA ARG A 55 2.58 5.16 11.56
C ARG A 55 1.56 5.12 10.41
N ALA A 56 2.01 5.55 9.22
CA ALA A 56 1.30 5.49 7.93
C ALA A 56 -0.06 6.22 7.84
N ASN A 57 -0.18 7.41 8.45
CA ASN A 57 -1.37 8.29 8.32
C ASN A 57 -1.19 9.44 7.32
N LYS A 58 -0.05 9.49 6.61
CA LYS A 58 0.31 10.63 5.77
C LYS A 58 -0.57 10.78 4.52
N ILE A 59 -1.22 9.70 4.10
CA ILE A 59 -2.08 9.66 2.92
C ILE A 59 -3.43 9.01 3.23
N LYS A 60 -4.46 9.48 2.54
CA LYS A 60 -5.76 8.80 2.45
C LYS A 60 -5.80 8.05 1.13
N VAL A 61 -6.36 6.85 1.15
CA VAL A 61 -6.62 6.05 -0.04
C VAL A 61 -8.09 6.20 -0.42
N SER A 62 -8.40 6.05 -1.71
CA SER A 62 -9.78 6.20 -2.19
C SER A 62 -10.65 5.00 -1.78
N LYS A 63 -11.96 5.10 -2.03
CA LYS A 63 -12.89 3.98 -1.81
C LYS A 63 -12.55 2.77 -2.69
N GLU A 64 -12.10 3.01 -3.91
CA GLU A 64 -11.71 1.97 -4.86
C GLU A 64 -10.46 1.22 -4.38
N VAL A 65 -9.41 1.93 -3.93
CA VAL A 65 -8.24 1.26 -3.33
C VAL A 65 -8.66 0.44 -2.11
N ASN A 66 -9.52 0.99 -1.25
CA ASN A 66 -9.97 0.27 -0.05
C ASN A 66 -10.69 -1.02 -0.40
N LYS A 67 -11.54 -1.03 -1.42
CA LYS A 67 -12.17 -2.27 -1.92
C LYS A 67 -11.13 -3.29 -2.38
N GLU A 68 -10.10 -2.84 -3.09
CA GLU A 68 -9.01 -3.72 -3.51
C GLU A 68 -8.20 -4.26 -2.33
N ILE A 69 -7.93 -3.44 -1.32
CA ILE A 69 -7.28 -3.87 -0.07
C ILE A 69 -8.14 -4.90 0.66
N GLU A 70 -9.45 -4.68 0.79
CA GLU A 70 -10.37 -5.61 1.45
C GLU A 70 -10.42 -6.96 0.73
N LYS A 71 -10.51 -6.94 -0.60
CA LYS A 71 -10.47 -8.15 -1.45
C LYS A 71 -9.17 -8.93 -1.25
N SER A 72 -8.04 -8.21 -1.23
CA SER A 72 -6.73 -8.80 -0.99
C SER A 72 -6.60 -9.40 0.42
N ALA A 73 -7.09 -8.69 1.44
CA ALA A 73 -7.10 -9.20 2.81
C ALA A 73 -7.92 -10.50 2.93
N GLN A 74 -9.09 -10.56 2.29
CA GLN A 74 -9.91 -11.77 2.24
C GLN A 74 -9.16 -12.92 1.56
N THR A 75 -8.55 -12.66 0.41
CA THR A 75 -7.85 -13.68 -0.39
C THR A 75 -6.66 -14.26 0.38
N VAL A 76 -5.92 -13.41 1.10
CA VAL A 76 -4.84 -13.83 2.01
C VAL A 76 -5.38 -14.59 3.22
N ALA A 77 -6.49 -14.13 3.82
CA ALA A 77 -7.11 -14.80 4.96
C ALA A 77 -7.60 -16.21 4.63
N GLU A 78 -8.11 -16.41 3.41
CA GLU A 78 -8.55 -17.70 2.86
C GLU A 78 -7.41 -18.60 2.37
N GLY A 79 -6.15 -18.13 2.42
CA GLY A 79 -4.99 -18.90 1.99
C GLY A 79 -4.85 -19.07 0.47
N LYS A 80 -5.55 -18.23 -0.31
CA LYS A 80 -5.54 -18.28 -1.79
C LYS A 80 -4.39 -17.50 -2.43
N SER A 81 -3.72 -16.66 -1.66
CA SER A 81 -2.60 -15.80 -2.09
C SER A 81 -1.74 -15.43 -0.87
N ASN A 82 -0.62 -14.74 -1.09
CA ASN A 82 0.23 -14.22 -0.03
C ASN A 82 0.34 -12.68 -0.04
N GLY A 83 0.83 -12.10 1.06
CA GLY A 83 0.89 -10.65 1.21
C GLY A 83 1.77 -9.95 0.17
N MET A 84 2.86 -10.58 -0.29
CA MET A 84 3.71 -10.00 -1.34
C MET A 84 2.95 -9.83 -2.66
N GLN A 85 2.28 -10.89 -3.12
CA GLN A 85 1.51 -10.89 -4.36
C GLN A 85 0.37 -9.87 -4.30
N GLU A 86 -0.38 -9.85 -3.19
CA GLU A 86 -1.50 -8.94 -3.04
C GLU A 86 -1.08 -7.46 -2.91
N ILE A 87 0.03 -7.18 -2.21
CA ILE A 87 0.56 -5.81 -2.16
C ILE A 87 0.95 -5.34 -3.56
N LEU A 88 1.67 -6.16 -4.35
CA LEU A 88 2.04 -5.82 -5.72
C LEU A 88 0.81 -5.58 -6.60
N ARG A 89 -0.22 -6.43 -6.47
CA ARG A 89 -1.49 -6.27 -7.18
C ARG A 89 -2.17 -4.94 -6.87
N ILE A 90 -2.24 -4.55 -5.60
CA ILE A 90 -2.79 -3.26 -5.17
C ILE A 90 -1.96 -2.09 -5.73
N LEU A 91 -0.63 -2.17 -5.70
CA LEU A 91 0.23 -1.13 -6.26
C LEU A 91 0.02 -0.97 -7.78
N THR A 92 -0.08 -2.08 -8.50
CA THR A 92 -0.38 -2.06 -9.94
C THR A 92 -1.76 -1.48 -10.23
N PHE A 93 -2.78 -1.82 -9.43
CA PHE A 93 -4.09 -1.19 -9.52
C PHE A 93 -4.03 0.33 -9.27
N MET A 94 -3.34 0.76 -8.21
CA MET A 94 -3.21 2.18 -7.89
C MET A 94 -2.50 2.96 -9.00
N ARG A 95 -1.58 2.32 -9.72
CA ARG A 95 -0.89 2.92 -10.87
C ARG A 95 -1.77 3.00 -12.10
N SER A 96 -2.43 1.90 -12.49
CA SER A 96 -3.30 1.88 -13.68
C SER A 96 -4.53 2.80 -13.54
N SER A 97 -5.06 2.92 -12.33
CA SER A 97 -6.14 3.85 -11.98
C SER A 97 -5.67 5.29 -11.70
N LYS A 98 -4.36 5.57 -11.85
CA LYS A 98 -3.72 6.88 -11.59
C LYS A 98 -3.87 7.41 -10.15
N GLN A 99 -4.22 6.55 -9.19
CA GLN A 99 -4.38 6.93 -7.79
C GLN A 99 -3.04 7.15 -7.08
N SER A 100 -1.97 6.48 -7.54
CA SER A 100 -0.60 6.81 -7.10
C SER A 100 -0.20 8.24 -7.49
N CYS A 101 -0.73 8.77 -8.61
CA CYS A 101 -0.46 10.14 -9.04
C CYS A 101 -1.03 11.17 -8.07
N GLU A 102 -2.18 10.90 -7.43
CA GLU A 102 -2.76 11.81 -6.43
C GLU A 102 -1.85 11.96 -5.20
N VAL A 103 -1.17 10.87 -4.81
CA VAL A 103 -0.15 10.92 -3.77
C VAL A 103 1.09 11.65 -4.26
N CYS A 104 1.56 11.36 -5.48
CA CYS A 104 2.73 12.02 -6.07
C CYS A 104 2.55 13.54 -6.16
N LYS A 105 1.41 14.02 -6.68
CA LYS A 105 1.07 15.45 -6.78
C LYS A 105 1.12 16.18 -5.45
N LYS A 106 0.74 15.50 -4.36
CA LYS A 106 0.78 16.07 -3.00
C LYS A 106 2.22 16.45 -2.59
N TYR A 107 3.21 15.68 -3.02
CA TYR A 107 4.61 15.83 -2.60
C TYR A 107 5.52 16.47 -3.68
N ASN A 108 5.08 16.57 -4.93
CA ASN A 108 5.88 17.02 -6.08
C ASN A 108 5.34 18.27 -6.80
N LYS A 109 4.70 19.19 -6.08
CA LYS A 109 3.95 20.33 -6.68
C LYS A 109 4.74 21.12 -7.74
N ASP A 110 6.01 21.44 -7.49
CA ASP A 110 6.79 22.37 -8.33
C ASP A 110 7.42 21.72 -9.57
N VAL A 111 7.33 20.39 -9.70
CA VAL A 111 7.96 19.63 -10.78
C VAL A 111 6.96 18.91 -11.69
N LEU A 112 5.65 19.05 -11.42
CA LEU A 112 4.61 18.39 -12.21
C LEU A 112 4.63 18.80 -13.69
N LYS A 113 5.16 19.99 -14.01
CA LYS A 113 5.37 20.43 -15.39
C LYS A 113 6.31 19.52 -16.20
N TYR A 114 7.12 18.69 -15.53
CA TYR A 114 8.01 17.72 -16.15
C TYR A 114 7.45 16.29 -16.15
N CYS A 115 6.24 16.08 -15.60
CA CYS A 115 5.64 14.76 -15.47
C CYS A 115 4.85 14.39 -16.74
N ASN A 116 5.22 13.30 -17.42
CA ASN A 116 4.46 12.79 -18.56
C ASN A 116 3.25 11.90 -18.18
N ALA A 117 2.95 11.78 -16.88
CA ALA A 117 1.80 11.04 -16.28
C ALA A 117 1.56 9.59 -16.76
N ALA A 118 2.44 9.04 -17.60
CA ALA A 118 2.42 7.67 -18.10
C ALA A 118 3.39 6.83 -17.26
N PRO A 119 2.96 5.66 -16.74
CA PRO A 119 3.88 4.72 -16.13
C PRO A 119 4.88 4.25 -17.19
N VAL A 120 6.17 4.57 -17.01
CA VAL A 120 7.24 4.10 -17.89
C VAL A 120 7.77 2.79 -17.33
N TYR A 121 7.49 1.68 -18.00
CA TYR A 121 8.16 0.42 -17.76
C TYR A 121 8.95 0.05 -19.01
N PHE A 122 10.17 -0.44 -18.82
CA PHE A 122 10.79 -1.27 -19.83
C PHE A 122 9.99 -2.57 -19.84
N GLU A 123 9.29 -2.87 -20.93
CA GLU A 123 8.74 -4.20 -21.16
C GLU A 123 9.92 -5.18 -21.04
N GLN A 124 9.82 -6.14 -20.12
CA GLN A 124 10.73 -7.28 -20.02
C GLN A 124 10.25 -8.37 -20.96
#